data_AF-A0AA37V3Y5-F1
#
_entry.id   AF-A0AA37V3Y5-F1
#
_cell.length_a   1.000
_cell.length_b   1.000
_cell.length_c   1.000
_cell.angle_alpha   90.00
_cell.angle_beta   90.00
_cell.angle_gamma   90.00
#
_symmetry.space_group_name_H-M   'P 1'
#
loop_
_entity.id
_entity.type
_entity.pdbx_description
1 polymer ?
#
loop_
_entity_poly.entity_id
_entity_poly.type
_entity_poly.pdbx_seq_one_letter_code
_entity_poly.pdbx_strand_id
1 'polypeptide(L)'
;MAELLAADPRTWNPDQYNNPDNVGSYQSLALELLDQLGRIDVLICPVGAGGHSAGVARVLRQANPDLTLIGVDTIGSTIFRQPAAAKRLMRGLGSSIYPRNVDYPAFAEARTG
;
A
#
# COMPACT_ATOMS: atom_id res chain seq x y z
N MET A 1 -20.67 4.40 -5.69
CA MET A 1 -20.64 3.43 -4.57
C MET A 1 -21.56 3.83 -3.44
N ALA A 2 -21.55 5.10 -3.00
CA ALA A 2 -22.46 5.61 -1.97
C ALA A 2 -23.96 5.42 -2.31
N GLU A 3 -24.35 5.64 -3.56
CA GLU A 3 -25.76 5.45 -3.99
C GLU A 3 -26.23 3.98 -3.95
N LEU A 4 -25.36 2.99 -4.25
CA LEU A 4 -25.73 1.57 -4.17
C LEU A 4 -25.84 1.08 -2.72
N LEU A 5 -24.97 1.57 -1.83
CA LEU A 5 -25.00 1.24 -0.40
C LEU A 5 -26.24 1.79 0.31
N ALA A 6 -26.80 2.90 -0.19
CA ALA A 6 -28.03 3.49 0.35
C ALA A 6 -29.30 2.77 -0.14
N ALA A 7 -29.24 2.02 -1.25
CA ALA A 7 -30.40 1.42 -1.89
C ALA A 7 -30.74 0.00 -1.41
N ASP A 8 -29.76 -0.77 -0.93
CA ASP A 8 -29.99 -2.11 -0.38
C ASP A 8 -29.09 -2.34 0.86
N PRO A 9 -29.69 -2.55 2.06
CA PRO A 9 -28.97 -2.80 3.32
C PRO A 9 -28.07 -4.04 3.30
N ARG A 10 -28.23 -4.95 2.33
CA ARG A 10 -27.39 -6.15 2.15
C ARG A 10 -26.13 -5.87 1.34
N THR A 11 -25.98 -4.66 0.79
CA THR A 11 -24.81 -4.27 0.01
C THR A 11 -23.62 -4.07 0.93
N TRP A 12 -22.55 -4.81 0.69
CA TRP A 12 -21.29 -4.68 1.41
C TRP A 12 -20.21 -4.12 0.50
N ASN A 13 -19.45 -3.14 1.00
CA ASN A 13 -18.32 -2.53 0.29
C ASN A 13 -17.03 -2.79 1.08
N PRO A 14 -16.02 -3.48 0.49
CA PRO A 14 -14.76 -3.79 1.16
C PRO A 14 -13.92 -2.55 1.53
N ASP A 15 -14.18 -1.40 0.91
CA ASP A 15 -13.49 -0.12 1.14
C ASP A 15 -11.96 -0.25 1.25
N GLN A 16 -11.35 -0.87 0.24
CA GLN A 16 -9.92 -1.24 0.22
C GLN A 16 -8.94 -0.08 0.53
N TYR A 17 -9.35 1.18 0.35
CA TYR A 17 -8.49 2.35 0.56
C TYR A 17 -8.54 2.88 2.00
N ASN A 18 -9.53 2.47 2.79
CA ASN A 18 -9.73 2.93 4.18
C ASN A 18 -9.87 1.78 5.18
N ASN A 19 -10.09 0.55 4.71
CA ASN A 19 -10.31 -0.60 5.58
C ASN A 19 -8.97 -1.03 6.21
N PRO A 20 -8.83 -0.99 7.56
CA PRO A 20 -7.62 -1.41 8.24
C PRO A 20 -7.33 -2.92 8.09
N ASP A 21 -8.35 -3.74 7.84
CA ASP A 21 -8.18 -5.18 7.59
C ASP A 21 -7.33 -5.44 6.34
N ASN A 22 -7.32 -4.49 5.38
CA ASN A 22 -6.44 -4.55 4.23
C ASN A 22 -4.97 -4.60 4.68
N VAL A 23 -4.56 -3.73 5.59
CA VAL A 23 -3.20 -3.70 6.15
C VAL A 23 -2.92 -4.98 6.95
N GLY A 24 -3.87 -5.41 7.78
CA GLY A 24 -3.73 -6.60 8.61
C GLY A 24 -3.56 -7.90 7.81
N SER A 25 -4.16 -7.99 6.63
CA SER A 25 -4.10 -9.19 5.77
C SER A 25 -2.70 -9.57 5.31
N TYR A 26 -1.74 -8.62 5.33
CA TYR A 26 -0.37 -8.86 4.89
C TYR A 26 0.57 -9.37 5.99
N GLN A 27 0.09 -9.55 7.23
CA GLN A 27 0.92 -10.04 8.32
C GLN A 27 1.45 -11.45 8.04
N SER A 28 0.63 -12.35 7.51
CA SER A 28 1.06 -13.73 7.20
C SER A 28 2.18 -13.75 6.16
N LEU A 29 2.04 -12.96 5.10
CA LEU A 29 3.08 -12.81 4.07
C LEU A 29 4.39 -12.30 4.66
N ALA A 30 4.33 -11.30 5.54
CA ALA A 30 5.53 -10.75 6.15
C ALA A 30 6.25 -11.73 7.07
N LEU A 31 5.50 -12.58 7.80
CA LEU A 31 6.08 -13.65 8.61
C LEU A 31 6.73 -14.73 7.74
N GLU A 32 6.10 -15.08 6.60
CA GLU A 32 6.70 -16.02 5.64
C GLU A 32 8.02 -15.50 5.07
N LEU A 33 8.09 -14.20 4.74
CA LEU A 33 9.33 -13.56 4.28
C LEU A 33 10.44 -13.64 5.34
N LEU A 34 10.11 -13.42 6.62
CA LEU A 34 11.07 -13.55 7.71
C LEU A 34 11.54 -14.99 7.92
N ASP A 35 10.64 -15.97 7.80
CA ASP A 35 10.98 -17.39 7.93
C ASP A 35 11.93 -17.85 6.81
N GLN A 36 11.66 -17.43 5.57
CA GLN A 36 12.42 -17.84 4.40
C GLN A 36 13.74 -17.09 4.22
N LEU A 37 13.75 -15.78 4.50
CA LEU A 37 14.88 -14.90 4.17
C LEU A 37 15.62 -14.39 5.43
N GLY A 38 15.07 -14.59 6.62
CA GLY A 38 15.61 -14.05 7.85
C GLY A 38 15.48 -12.52 7.91
N ARG A 39 16.56 -11.85 8.30
CA ARG A 39 16.60 -10.39 8.45
C ARG A 39 16.54 -9.72 7.08
N ILE A 40 15.59 -8.80 6.91
CA ILE A 40 15.45 -7.96 5.71
C ILE A 40 15.84 -6.53 6.06
N ASP A 41 16.81 -5.98 5.36
CA ASP A 41 17.32 -4.61 5.55
C ASP A 41 16.59 -3.58 4.69
N VAL A 42 16.15 -3.98 3.50
CA VAL A 42 15.50 -3.09 2.54
C VAL A 42 14.27 -3.78 1.95
N LEU A 43 13.13 -3.09 1.98
CA LEU A 43 11.91 -3.50 1.29
C LEU A 43 11.63 -2.51 0.15
N ILE A 44 11.65 -3.00 -1.09
CA ILE A 44 11.25 -2.25 -2.28
C ILE A 44 9.93 -2.83 -2.75
N CYS A 45 8.86 -2.02 -2.77
CA CYS A 45 7.54 -2.52 -3.12
C CYS A 45 6.71 -1.47 -3.87
N PRO A 46 5.82 -1.92 -4.78
CA PRO A 46 4.96 -1.00 -5.51
C PRO A 46 3.77 -0.56 -4.66
N VAL A 47 3.36 0.71 -4.80
CA VAL A 47 2.36 1.34 -3.94
C VAL A 47 1.06 1.59 -4.71
N GLY A 48 -0.03 1.03 -4.19
CA GLY A 48 -1.40 1.20 -4.68
C GLY A 48 -2.31 1.73 -3.57
N ALA A 49 -3.14 0.86 -2.99
CA ALA A 49 -3.99 1.23 -1.85
C ALA A 49 -3.20 1.46 -0.53
N GLY A 50 -1.95 0.98 -0.44
CA GLY A 50 -1.08 1.13 0.73
C GLY A 50 -1.08 -0.04 1.71
N GLY A 51 -2.08 -0.93 1.63
CA GLY A 51 -2.20 -2.09 2.52
C GLY A 51 -0.97 -3.00 2.53
N HIS A 52 -0.47 -3.38 1.34
CA HIS A 52 0.73 -4.21 1.20
C HIS A 52 1.94 -3.58 1.86
N SER A 53 2.32 -2.37 1.42
CA SER A 53 3.52 -1.69 1.90
C SER A 53 3.47 -1.43 3.41
N ALA A 54 2.32 -1.00 3.94
CA ALA A 54 2.17 -0.72 5.37
C ALA A 54 2.17 -2.01 6.20
N GLY A 55 1.44 -3.05 5.75
CA GLY A 55 1.29 -4.29 6.49
C GLY A 55 2.58 -5.09 6.58
N VAL A 56 3.30 -5.21 5.46
CA VAL A 56 4.58 -5.94 5.43
C VAL A 56 5.66 -5.17 6.18
N ALA A 57 5.84 -3.87 5.90
CA ALA A 57 6.89 -3.08 6.56
C ALA A 57 6.70 -3.03 8.09
N ARG A 58 5.46 -2.97 8.58
CA ARG A 58 5.16 -3.00 10.02
C ARG A 58 5.69 -4.26 10.69
N VAL A 59 5.49 -5.43 10.10
CA VAL A 59 5.94 -6.71 10.68
C VAL A 59 7.45 -6.86 10.52
N LEU A 60 8.01 -6.55 9.35
CA LEU A 60 9.46 -6.62 9.13
C LEU A 60 10.23 -5.70 10.08
N ARG A 61 9.68 -4.54 10.43
CA ARG A 61 10.29 -3.62 11.42
C ARG A 61 10.34 -4.15 12.84
N GLN A 62 9.50 -5.12 13.19
CA GLN A 62 9.58 -5.78 14.50
C GLN A 62 10.86 -6.63 14.59
N ALA A 63 11.29 -7.22 13.48
CA ALA A 63 12.53 -7.97 13.39
C ALA A 63 13.76 -7.08 13.10
N ASN A 64 13.58 -6.00 12.34
CA ASN A 64 14.63 -5.04 12.01
C ASN A 64 14.10 -3.58 12.05
N PRO A 65 14.23 -2.88 13.19
CA PRO A 65 13.75 -1.50 13.32
C PRO A 65 14.36 -0.52 12.29
N ASP A 66 15.57 -0.83 11.79
CA ASP A 66 16.31 -0.02 10.81
C ASP A 66 15.90 -0.29 9.35
N LEU A 67 14.83 -1.07 9.11
CA LEU A 67 14.34 -1.39 7.77
C LEU A 67 14.11 -0.13 6.92
N THR A 68 14.77 -0.07 5.77
CA THR A 68 14.54 0.96 4.76
C THR A 68 13.40 0.54 3.84
N LEU A 69 12.34 1.36 3.78
CA LEU A 69 11.20 1.14 2.90
C LEU A 69 11.26 2.09 1.70
N ILE A 70 11.27 1.52 0.49
CA ILE A 70 11.29 2.24 -0.78
C ILE A 70 10.02 1.95 -1.55
N GLY A 71 9.27 2.99 -1.89
CA GLY A 71 8.03 2.90 -2.66
C GLY A 71 8.30 2.99 -4.15
N VAL A 72 7.66 2.12 -4.93
CA VAL A 72 7.60 2.26 -6.39
C VAL A 72 6.21 2.77 -6.77
N ASP A 73 6.17 3.95 -7.37
CA ASP A 73 4.94 4.60 -7.85
C ASP A 73 4.98 4.72 -9.37
N THR A 74 3.82 4.94 -9.98
CA THR A 74 3.71 5.15 -11.43
C THR A 74 3.69 6.63 -11.76
N ILE A 75 4.29 7.02 -12.87
CA ILE A 75 4.17 8.39 -13.39
C ILE A 75 2.68 8.77 -13.53
N GLY A 76 2.31 9.91 -12.95
CA GLY A 76 0.93 10.42 -13.00
C GLY A 76 0.01 9.89 -11.91
N SER A 77 0.57 9.26 -10.87
CA SER A 77 -0.11 8.86 -9.63
C SER A 77 -0.06 9.96 -8.59
N THR A 78 -1.17 10.19 -7.88
CA THR A 78 -1.23 11.22 -6.82
C THR A 78 -0.79 10.70 -5.46
N ILE A 79 -0.42 9.41 -5.34
CA ILE A 79 -0.05 8.77 -4.08
C ILE A 79 1.09 9.54 -3.41
N PHE A 80 2.19 9.78 -4.13
CA PHE A 80 3.30 10.60 -3.64
C PHE A 80 3.27 12.04 -4.17
N ARG A 81 2.06 12.61 -4.32
CA ARG A 81 1.81 14.02 -4.69
C ARG A 81 2.35 14.46 -6.06
N GLN A 82 2.49 13.53 -7.01
CA GLN A 82 2.77 13.92 -8.39
C GLN A 82 1.53 14.53 -9.05
N PRO A 83 1.69 15.35 -10.11
CA PRO A 83 0.57 15.79 -10.93
C PRO A 83 -0.18 14.59 -11.51
N ALA A 84 -1.50 14.55 -11.34
CA ALA A 84 -2.32 13.49 -11.91
C ALA A 84 -2.24 13.51 -13.44
N ALA A 85 -1.89 12.37 -14.05
CA ALA A 85 -1.96 12.23 -15.51
C ALA A 85 -3.31 11.66 -15.92
N ALA A 86 -3.89 12.19 -17.01
CA ALA A 86 -5.18 11.73 -17.54
C ALA A 86 -5.15 10.27 -18.05
N LYS A 87 -3.96 9.74 -18.34
CA LYS A 87 -3.77 8.37 -18.85
C LYS A 87 -2.54 7.76 -18.21
N ARG A 88 -2.71 6.66 -17.46
CA ARG A 88 -1.60 5.82 -16.97
C ARG A 88 -1.43 4.62 -17.89
N LEU A 89 -0.19 4.33 -18.26
CA LEU A 89 0.16 3.16 -19.10
C LEU A 89 0.10 1.86 -18.29
N MET A 90 0.56 1.87 -17.03
CA MET A 90 0.45 0.74 -16.12
C MET A 90 -0.88 0.76 -15.34
N ARG A 91 -1.52 -0.41 -15.22
CA ARG A 91 -2.75 -0.61 -14.44
C ARG A 91 -2.44 -1.47 -13.20
N GLY A 92 -3.14 -1.21 -12.10
CA GLY A 92 -2.98 -1.96 -10.83
C GLY A 92 -2.01 -1.33 -9.83
N LEU A 93 -1.21 -0.33 -10.25
CA LEU A 93 -0.33 0.48 -9.41
C LEU A 93 -0.63 1.97 -9.64
N GLY A 94 -0.41 2.79 -8.61
CA GLY A 94 -0.76 4.21 -8.67
C GLY A 94 -2.26 4.49 -8.52
N SER A 95 -2.59 5.62 -7.93
CA SER A 95 -3.97 6.01 -7.64
C SER A 95 -4.24 7.45 -8.03
N SER A 96 -5.50 7.76 -8.36
CA SER A 96 -5.97 9.15 -8.52
C SER A 96 -6.42 9.75 -7.19
N ILE A 97 -6.44 8.93 -6.12
CA ILE A 97 -6.81 9.33 -4.76
C ILE A 97 -5.61 9.16 -3.84
N TYR A 98 -5.59 9.94 -2.77
CA TYR A 98 -4.60 9.83 -1.69
C TYR A 98 -5.09 8.78 -0.67
N PRO A 99 -4.56 7.54 -0.67
CA PRO A 99 -5.12 6.47 0.15
C PRO A 99 -4.70 6.61 1.61
N ARG A 100 -5.65 6.43 2.54
CA ARG A 100 -5.36 6.52 3.99
C ARG A 100 -4.56 5.33 4.52
N ASN A 101 -4.65 4.18 3.85
CA ASN A 101 -3.92 2.98 4.23
C ASN A 101 -2.41 3.04 3.91
N VAL A 102 -1.93 4.07 3.20
CA VAL A 102 -0.50 4.27 2.99
C VAL A 102 0.11 4.91 4.24
N ASP A 103 1.06 4.24 4.86
CA ASP A 103 1.88 4.78 5.94
C ASP A 103 2.98 5.68 5.35
N TYR A 104 2.62 6.90 4.94
CA TYR A 104 3.55 7.82 4.27
C TYR A 104 4.85 8.10 5.04
N PRO A 105 4.82 8.34 6.37
CA PRO A 105 6.04 8.52 7.16
C PRO A 105 6.96 7.30 7.19
N ALA A 106 6.46 6.11 6.87
CA ALA A 106 7.28 4.90 6.85
C ALA A 106 8.25 4.83 5.67
N PHE A 107 8.00 5.55 4.57
CA PHE A 107 8.85 5.49 3.39
C PHE A 107 10.09 6.38 3.54
N ALA A 108 11.26 5.82 3.28
CA ALA A 108 12.50 6.60 3.18
C ALA A 108 12.55 7.40 1.87
N GLU A 109 12.08 6.80 0.78
CA GLU A 109 11.93 7.44 -0.52
C GLU A 109 10.86 6.75 -1.37
N ALA A 110 10.39 7.43 -2.42
CA ALA A 110 9.55 6.86 -3.46
C ALA A 110 10.13 7.18 -4.84
N ARG A 111 10.21 6.16 -5.70
CA ARG A 111 10.72 6.27 -7.07
C ARG A 111 9.61 6.02 -8.08
N THR A 112 9.65 6.77 -9.18
CA THR A 112 8.72 6.62 -10.29
C THR A 112 9.33 5.77 -11.39
N GLY A 113 8.58 4.77 -11.85
CA GLY A 113 8.89 3.95 -13.04
C GLY A 113 8.02 4.28 -14.25
#